data_AF-A0A4V2QBU6-F1
#
_entry.id   AF-A0A4V2QBU6-F1
#
_cell.length_a   1.000
_cell.length_b   1.000
_cell.length_c   1.000
_cell.angle_alpha   90.00
_cell.angle_beta   90.00
_cell.angle_gamma   90.00
#
_symmetry.space_group_name_H-M   'P 1'
#
loop_
_entity.id
_entity.type
_entity.pdbx_description
1 polymer ?
#
loop_
_entity_poly.entity_id
_entity_poly.type
_entity_poly.pdbx_seq_one_letter_code
_entity_poly.pdbx_strand_id
1 'polypeptide(L)'
;MTYRSVLAALCAALLLSACSAPGNTPVAVSDPVSAAASTAGQIVEDYEFRFIDRTAEKIEEYKTYDPAEGQPTPALPRPEFLPTQDIAKKAGELCQSALGMDLSAQLIALCYMEDPNLSRTQSVVEVSVPIPSSEEIPLFQRAAEVFLCMDPVTGELFRYSLYPGQGCADPEQPQKDTWPELAQNFCTAAGLGQIQSTEFTDEGSAYQDWLWAVLENGDTALFQFSTGNTLTSFENVTATGGQARLDALHQKDAIDR
;
A
#
# COMPACT_ATOMS: atom_id res chain seq x y z
N MET A 1 -39.12 1.91 52.34
CA MET A 1 -38.50 3.23 52.57
C MET A 1 -37.66 3.58 51.36
N THR A 2 -37.91 4.78 50.86
CA THR A 2 -37.49 5.44 49.62
C THR A 2 -36.06 5.97 49.64
N TYR A 3 -35.41 6.00 48.47
CA TYR A 3 -34.68 7.15 47.88
C TYR A 3 -34.55 6.87 46.36
N ARG A 4 -35.43 7.39 45.48
CA ARG A 4 -35.38 8.69 44.72
C ARG A 4 -34.00 8.93 44.08
N SER A 5 -33.77 8.60 42.80
CA SER A 5 -34.16 9.34 41.56
C SER A 5 -33.57 10.75 41.45
N VAL A 6 -32.62 10.98 40.52
CA VAL A 6 -32.54 12.23 39.74
C VAL A 6 -31.96 11.96 38.34
N LEU A 7 -32.83 12.12 37.34
CA LEU A 7 -32.57 12.37 35.92
C LEU A 7 -32.96 13.84 35.68
N ALA A 8 -32.14 14.66 35.01
CA ALA A 8 -32.51 15.93 34.34
C ALA A 8 -31.25 16.50 33.63
N ALA A 9 -31.18 16.56 32.30
CA ALA A 9 -31.83 17.51 31.36
C ALA A 9 -31.19 18.92 31.42
N LEU A 10 -30.41 19.33 30.41
CA LEU A 10 -30.76 19.97 29.12
C LEU A 10 -31.16 21.46 29.24
N CYS A 11 -30.47 22.27 28.44
CA CYS A 11 -30.80 23.63 27.95
C CYS A 11 -30.84 24.81 28.95
N ALA A 12 -29.87 25.72 28.79
CA ALA A 12 -30.07 27.14 29.08
C ALA A 12 -29.41 27.98 27.98
N ALA A 13 -30.24 28.59 27.14
CA ALA A 13 -29.89 29.72 26.28
C ALA A 13 -30.44 30.99 26.93
N LEU A 14 -29.59 32.01 27.12
CA LEU A 14 -29.93 33.41 27.42
C LEU A 14 -28.77 34.25 26.84
N LEU A 15 -28.91 34.82 25.64
CA LEU A 15 -29.42 36.16 25.36
C LEU A 15 -28.70 37.27 26.15
N LEU A 16 -27.64 37.81 25.56
CA LEU A 16 -27.17 39.17 25.81
C LEU A 16 -27.46 40.01 24.56
N SER A 17 -28.38 40.96 24.71
CA SER A 17 -28.66 42.02 23.76
C SER A 17 -27.68 43.18 23.94
N ALA A 18 -26.99 43.60 22.90
CA ALA A 18 -26.49 44.96 22.74
C ALA A 18 -26.38 45.32 21.25
N CYS A 19 -26.94 46.48 20.90
CA CYS A 19 -27.08 47.00 19.54
C CYS A 19 -25.80 47.67 19.01
N SER A 20 -25.71 47.71 17.67
CA SER A 20 -25.20 48.80 16.81
C SER A 20 -23.90 48.58 16.02
N ALA A 21 -24.02 48.24 14.73
CA ALA A 21 -23.44 48.91 13.53
C ALA A 21 -23.60 48.01 12.28
N PRO A 22 -23.99 48.53 11.09
CA PRO A 22 -24.00 47.75 9.86
C PRO A 22 -22.62 47.83 9.18
N GLY A 23 -21.85 46.75 9.20
CA GLY A 23 -20.59 46.64 8.47
C GLY A 23 -19.67 45.58 9.03
N ASN A 24 -19.45 44.52 8.24
CA ASN A 24 -18.48 43.43 8.44
C ASN A 24 -18.56 42.65 9.74
N THR A 25 -19.53 41.74 9.83
CA THR A 25 -19.33 40.49 10.59
C THR A 25 -18.35 39.62 9.79
N PRO A 26 -17.19 39.20 10.32
CA PRO A 26 -16.44 38.14 9.68
C PRO A 26 -17.36 36.92 9.64
N VAL A 27 -17.57 36.35 8.46
CA VAL A 27 -18.14 35.01 8.36
C VAL A 27 -17.23 34.14 9.22
N ALA A 28 -17.75 33.62 10.33
CA ALA A 28 -17.10 32.51 11.01
C ALA A 28 -17.10 31.37 10.00
N VAL A 29 -15.99 31.26 9.26
CA VAL A 29 -15.68 30.08 8.47
C VAL A 29 -15.68 28.96 9.49
N SER A 30 -16.75 28.17 9.47
CA SER A 30 -16.76 26.90 10.17
C SER A 30 -15.68 26.10 9.45
N ASP A 31 -14.51 26.01 10.05
CA ASP A 31 -13.44 25.13 9.58
C ASP A 31 -14.07 23.76 9.30
N PRO A 32 -14.04 23.23 8.07
CA PRO A 32 -14.26 21.83 7.86
C PRO A 32 -12.95 21.13 8.16
N VAL A 33 -12.43 21.27 9.38
CA VAL A 33 -11.59 20.22 9.92
C VAL A 33 -12.56 19.14 10.34
N SER A 34 -13.05 18.38 9.35
CA SER A 34 -13.44 17.00 9.60
C SER A 34 -12.24 16.38 10.29
N ALA A 35 -12.32 16.27 11.61
CA ALA A 35 -11.42 15.42 12.35
C ALA A 35 -11.52 14.05 11.69
N ALA A 36 -10.48 13.66 10.94
CA ALA A 36 -10.31 12.28 10.55
C ALA A 36 -10.34 11.51 11.88
N ALA A 37 -11.43 10.79 12.11
CA ALA A 37 -11.54 9.96 13.30
C ALA A 37 -10.34 9.01 13.27
N SER A 38 -9.62 8.90 14.40
CA SER A 38 -8.51 7.95 14.49
C SER A 38 -9.07 6.55 14.27
N THR A 39 -8.74 5.95 13.12
CA THR A 39 -9.15 4.60 12.72
C THR A 39 -8.19 3.53 13.25
N ALA A 40 -7.21 3.92 14.07
CA ALA A 40 -6.21 3.03 14.64
C ALA A 40 -6.86 1.86 15.38
N GLY A 41 -6.57 0.63 14.94
CA GLY A 41 -7.10 -0.61 15.52
C GLY A 41 -8.61 -0.83 15.34
N GLN A 42 -9.31 0.00 14.55
CA GLN A 42 -10.73 -0.17 14.25
C GLN A 42 -10.91 -0.63 12.82
N ILE A 43 -11.79 -1.63 12.61
CA ILE A 43 -12.21 -2.02 11.27
C ILE A 43 -13.16 -0.95 10.75
N VAL A 44 -12.86 -0.40 9.58
CA VAL A 44 -13.73 0.54 8.86
C VAL A 44 -14.46 -0.24 7.77
N GLU A 45 -15.80 -0.36 7.89
CA GLU A 45 -16.63 -1.19 7.00
C GLU A 45 -17.42 -0.41 5.93
N ASP A 46 -17.67 0.88 6.14
CA ASP A 46 -18.57 1.71 5.29
C ASP A 46 -17.91 2.28 4.01
N TYR A 47 -16.88 1.61 3.48
CA TYR A 47 -16.08 2.09 2.34
C TYR A 47 -15.94 1.02 1.25
N GLU A 48 -15.52 1.44 0.05
CA GLU A 48 -15.27 0.54 -1.10
C GLU A 48 -14.35 -0.64 -0.76
N PHE A 49 -13.41 -0.42 0.17
CA PHE A 49 -12.61 -1.47 0.77
C PHE A 49 -12.68 -1.37 2.30
N ARG A 50 -12.79 -2.53 2.94
CA ARG A 50 -12.69 -2.63 4.40
C ARG A 50 -11.22 -2.61 4.79
N PHE A 51 -10.87 -1.87 5.83
CA PHE A 51 -9.48 -1.81 6.28
C PHE A 51 -9.32 -1.73 7.79
N ILE A 52 -8.12 -2.07 8.27
CA ILE A 52 -7.67 -1.93 9.65
C ILE A 52 -6.22 -1.40 9.70
N ASP A 53 -6.00 -0.35 10.47
CA ASP A 53 -4.65 0.11 10.83
C ASP A 53 -4.13 -0.67 12.04
N ARG A 54 -3.10 -1.48 11.83
CA ARG A 54 -2.45 -2.33 12.85
C ARG A 54 -1.18 -1.73 13.42
N THR A 55 -0.86 -0.48 13.11
CA THR A 55 0.41 0.15 13.53
C THR A 55 0.62 0.12 15.05
N ALA A 56 -0.42 0.43 15.82
CA ALA A 56 -0.33 0.41 17.29
C ALA A 56 -0.10 -1.02 17.84
N GLU A 57 -0.78 -2.02 17.28
CA GLU A 57 -0.56 -3.43 17.60
C GLU A 57 0.89 -3.84 17.29
N LYS A 58 1.39 -3.42 16.12
CA LYS A 58 2.76 -3.73 15.69
C LYS A 58 3.83 -3.10 16.58
N ILE A 59 3.61 -1.86 17.03
CA ILE A 59 4.49 -1.19 18.00
C ILE A 59 4.58 -2.00 19.30
N GLU A 60 3.46 -2.53 19.79
CA GLU A 60 3.46 -3.35 21.00
C GLU A 60 4.18 -4.69 20.79
N GLU A 61 3.97 -5.37 19.66
CA GLU A 61 4.71 -6.58 19.30
C GLU A 61 6.23 -6.33 19.29
N TYR A 62 6.65 -5.22 18.69
CA TYR A 62 8.06 -4.87 18.51
C TYR A 62 8.78 -4.55 19.83
N LYS A 63 8.08 -4.29 20.94
CA LYS A 63 8.74 -4.12 22.25
C LYS A 63 9.44 -5.39 22.74
N THR A 64 9.03 -6.54 22.23
CA THR A 64 9.62 -7.85 22.55
C THR A 64 10.65 -8.31 21.53
N TYR A 65 10.84 -7.53 20.46
CA TYR A 65 11.75 -7.80 19.37
C TYR A 65 12.97 -6.87 19.48
N ASP A 66 14.16 -7.41 19.28
CA ASP A 66 15.38 -6.62 19.14
C ASP A 66 15.71 -6.52 17.64
N PRO A 67 15.28 -5.45 16.94
CA PRO A 67 15.52 -5.32 15.52
C PRO A 67 17.02 -5.19 15.26
N ALA A 68 17.54 -6.02 14.35
CA ALA A 68 18.88 -5.82 13.84
C ALA A 68 19.02 -4.40 13.26
N GLU A 69 20.22 -3.82 13.35
CA GLU A 69 20.50 -2.49 12.81
C GLU A 69 20.08 -2.41 11.34
N GLY A 70 19.31 -1.38 11.00
CA GLY A 70 18.78 -1.17 9.66
C GLY A 70 17.47 -1.91 9.34
N GLN A 71 16.85 -2.65 10.27
CA GLN A 71 15.52 -3.23 10.01
C GLN A 71 14.40 -2.18 10.09
N PRO A 72 13.32 -2.32 9.28
CA PRO A 72 12.14 -1.46 9.40
C PRO A 72 11.50 -1.56 10.79
N THR A 73 11.03 -0.43 11.31
CA THR A 73 10.38 -0.34 12.63
C THR A 73 9.02 0.33 12.55
N PRO A 74 7.99 -0.15 13.26
CA PRO A 74 6.67 0.45 13.21
C PRO A 74 6.67 1.84 13.85
N ALA A 75 6.01 2.80 13.21
CA ALA A 75 5.93 4.17 13.65
C ALA A 75 4.54 4.73 13.39
N LEU A 76 4.04 5.55 14.33
CA LEU A 76 2.70 6.12 14.20
C LEU A 76 2.58 7.03 12.96
N PRO A 77 1.41 7.04 12.30
CA PRO A 77 1.16 7.92 11.17
C PRO A 77 1.30 9.39 11.56
N ARG A 78 1.76 10.21 10.61
CA ARG A 78 2.03 11.65 10.79
C ARG A 78 1.00 12.50 10.04
N PRO A 79 0.79 13.77 10.43
CA PRO A 79 -0.22 14.64 9.81
C PRO A 79 -0.04 14.87 8.30
N GLU A 80 1.19 14.77 7.79
CA GLU A 80 1.52 14.91 6.37
C GLU A 80 1.19 13.66 5.52
N PHE A 81 0.84 12.53 6.15
CA PHE A 81 0.49 11.32 5.44
C PHE A 81 -0.92 11.43 4.85
N LEU A 82 -1.13 10.75 3.73
CA LEU A 82 -2.45 10.56 3.16
C LEU A 82 -3.38 9.91 4.20
N PRO A 83 -4.68 10.23 4.16
CA PRO A 83 -5.68 9.50 4.93
C PRO A 83 -5.53 7.99 4.70
N THR A 84 -5.52 7.20 5.79
CA THR A 84 -5.36 5.73 5.73
C THR A 84 -6.36 5.08 4.78
N GLN A 85 -7.57 5.63 4.69
CA GLN A 85 -8.61 5.20 3.75
C GLN A 85 -8.20 5.36 2.27
N ASP A 86 -7.47 6.43 1.92
CA ASP A 86 -7.09 6.71 0.55
C ASP A 86 -5.96 5.77 0.13
N ILE A 87 -5.06 5.45 1.07
CA ILE A 87 -4.02 4.42 0.90
C ILE A 87 -4.67 3.05 0.72
N ALA A 88 -5.60 2.67 1.60
CA ALA A 88 -6.32 1.39 1.52
C ALA A 88 -7.08 1.25 0.20
N LYS A 89 -7.77 2.30 -0.23
CA LYS A 89 -8.46 2.36 -1.53
C LYS A 89 -7.48 2.15 -2.68
N LYS A 90 -6.39 2.92 -2.73
CA LYS A 90 -5.39 2.81 -3.80
C LYS A 90 -4.77 1.41 -3.86
N ALA A 91 -4.43 0.83 -2.71
CA ALA A 91 -3.91 -0.53 -2.62
C ALA A 91 -4.94 -1.57 -3.11
N GLY A 92 -6.19 -1.45 -2.69
CA GLY A 92 -7.29 -2.32 -3.13
C GLY A 92 -7.50 -2.26 -4.63
N GLU A 93 -7.67 -1.06 -5.20
CA GLU A 93 -7.84 -0.84 -6.64
C GLU A 93 -6.68 -1.40 -7.45
N LEU A 94 -5.44 -1.17 -6.99
CA LEU A 94 -4.25 -1.71 -7.64
C LEU A 94 -4.23 -3.24 -7.62
N CYS A 95 -4.54 -3.87 -6.48
CA CYS A 95 -4.59 -5.32 -6.38
C CYS A 95 -5.68 -5.91 -7.28
N GLN A 96 -6.87 -5.31 -7.31
CA GLN A 96 -7.95 -5.75 -8.20
C GLN A 96 -7.53 -5.64 -9.67
N SER A 97 -6.87 -4.54 -10.04
CA SER A 97 -6.37 -4.34 -11.41
C SER A 97 -5.26 -5.34 -11.77
N ALA A 98 -4.34 -5.63 -10.85
CA ALA A 98 -3.22 -6.53 -11.09
C ALA A 98 -3.66 -8.01 -11.18
N LEU A 99 -4.69 -8.38 -10.42
CA LEU A 99 -5.18 -9.76 -10.34
C LEU A 99 -6.44 -10.03 -11.17
N GLY A 100 -7.12 -8.99 -11.66
CA GLY A 100 -8.36 -9.12 -12.43
C GLY A 100 -9.54 -9.66 -11.62
N MET A 101 -9.59 -9.39 -10.31
CA MET A 101 -10.62 -9.91 -9.40
C MET A 101 -11.19 -8.82 -8.48
N ASP A 102 -12.41 -9.05 -7.99
CA ASP A 102 -13.05 -8.21 -6.97
C ASP A 102 -12.53 -8.57 -5.58
N LEU A 103 -11.97 -7.59 -4.88
CA LEU A 103 -11.38 -7.68 -3.55
C LEU A 103 -12.07 -6.73 -2.56
N SER A 104 -13.18 -6.09 -2.93
CA SER A 104 -13.91 -5.14 -2.07
C SER A 104 -14.33 -5.73 -0.72
N ALA A 105 -14.60 -7.03 -0.69
CA ALA A 105 -14.94 -7.76 0.52
C ALA A 105 -13.72 -8.12 1.39
N GLN A 106 -12.48 -7.94 0.95
CA GLN A 106 -11.31 -8.30 1.75
C GLN A 106 -11.00 -7.25 2.82
N LEU A 107 -10.49 -7.68 3.97
CA LEU A 107 -10.03 -6.77 5.01
C LEU A 107 -8.55 -6.42 4.74
N ILE A 108 -8.31 -5.21 4.27
CA ILE A 108 -6.97 -4.68 4.03
C ILE A 108 -6.33 -4.33 5.37
N ALA A 109 -5.14 -4.85 5.65
CA ALA A 109 -4.35 -4.46 6.83
C ALA A 109 -3.27 -3.46 6.43
N LEU A 110 -3.09 -2.40 7.24
CA LEU A 110 -2.05 -1.41 7.04
C LEU A 110 -1.15 -1.32 8.27
N CYS A 111 0.14 -1.07 8.05
CA CYS A 111 1.10 -0.78 9.10
C CYS A 111 2.08 0.30 8.63
N TYR A 112 2.17 1.40 9.36
CA TYR A 112 3.15 2.45 9.09
C TYR A 112 4.50 2.08 9.72
N MET A 113 5.56 2.22 8.93
CA MET A 113 6.91 1.82 9.29
C MET A 113 7.91 2.93 8.93
N GLU A 114 9.01 2.99 9.66
CA GLU A 114 10.24 3.67 9.26
C GLU A 114 11.23 2.62 8.75
N ASP A 115 11.65 2.74 7.49
CA ASP A 115 12.69 1.93 6.86
C ASP A 115 13.89 2.84 6.51
N PRO A 116 15.00 2.74 7.26
CA PRO A 116 16.16 3.60 7.03
C PRO A 116 16.90 3.31 5.71
N ASN A 117 16.58 2.19 5.04
CA ASN A 117 17.25 1.81 3.78
C ASN A 117 16.56 2.37 2.55
N LEU A 118 15.37 2.96 2.71
CA LEU A 118 14.65 3.54 1.60
C LEU A 118 15.30 4.85 1.13
N SER A 119 15.50 4.99 -0.18
CA SER A 119 16.29 6.09 -0.76
C SER A 119 15.53 7.40 -0.93
N ARG A 120 14.22 7.33 -1.20
CA ARG A 120 13.38 8.53 -1.42
C ARG A 120 12.70 9.06 -0.16
N THR A 121 12.29 8.17 0.71
CA THR A 121 11.59 8.45 1.97
C THR A 121 12.04 7.44 2.99
N GLN A 122 12.02 7.77 4.27
CA GLN A 122 12.25 6.79 5.34
C GLN A 122 10.93 6.26 5.91
N SER A 123 9.81 6.92 5.61
CA SER A 123 8.49 6.47 6.03
C SER A 123 7.83 5.66 4.91
N VAL A 124 7.28 4.51 5.26
CA VAL A 124 6.56 3.61 4.35
C VAL A 124 5.27 3.13 5.02
N VAL A 125 4.25 2.87 4.23
CA VAL A 125 3.10 2.08 4.68
C VAL A 125 3.18 0.71 4.03
N GLU A 126 3.24 -0.33 4.86
CA GLU A 126 3.08 -1.71 4.45
C GLU A 126 1.59 -2.03 4.43
N VAL A 127 1.11 -2.52 3.28
CA VAL A 127 -0.28 -2.89 3.08
C VAL A 127 -0.35 -4.37 2.75
N SER A 128 -1.24 -5.08 3.42
CA SER A 128 -1.53 -6.49 3.19
C SER A 128 -2.97 -6.63 2.70
N VAL A 129 -3.13 -7.30 1.56
CA VAL A 129 -4.43 -7.56 0.93
C VAL A 129 -4.60 -9.08 0.81
N PRO A 130 -5.43 -9.69 1.69
CA PRO A 130 -5.73 -11.11 1.60
C PRO A 130 -6.42 -11.44 0.28
N ILE A 131 -6.01 -12.55 -0.34
CA ILE A 131 -6.62 -13.08 -1.55
C ILE A 131 -7.44 -14.32 -1.18
N PRO A 132 -8.76 -14.33 -1.46
CA PRO A 132 -9.60 -15.46 -1.13
C PRO A 132 -9.17 -16.69 -1.92
N SER A 133 -9.24 -17.86 -1.29
CA SER A 133 -9.03 -19.10 -2.02
C SER A 133 -10.13 -19.30 -3.07
N SER A 134 -9.78 -19.79 -4.24
CA SER A 134 -10.69 -20.09 -5.34
C SER A 134 -10.42 -21.50 -5.86
N GLU A 135 -11.48 -22.30 -5.99
CA GLU A 135 -11.40 -23.59 -6.69
C GLU A 135 -11.32 -23.41 -8.22
N GLU A 136 -11.78 -22.25 -8.72
CA GLU A 136 -11.84 -21.94 -10.16
C GLU A 136 -10.54 -21.34 -10.69
N ILE A 137 -9.79 -20.63 -9.84
CA ILE A 137 -8.51 -20.02 -10.21
C ILE A 137 -7.38 -20.87 -9.62
N PRO A 138 -6.65 -21.67 -10.43
CA PRO A 138 -5.61 -22.57 -9.94
C PRO A 138 -4.56 -21.88 -9.07
N LEU A 139 -4.24 -20.63 -9.43
CA LEU A 139 -3.35 -19.72 -8.72
C LEU A 139 -3.70 -19.54 -7.23
N PHE A 140 -5.00 -19.52 -6.93
CA PHE A 140 -5.53 -19.20 -5.61
C PHE A 140 -6.23 -20.41 -4.98
N GLN A 141 -5.86 -21.64 -5.33
CA GLN A 141 -6.39 -22.83 -4.64
C GLN A 141 -6.11 -22.82 -3.12
N ARG A 142 -5.16 -22.00 -2.67
CA ARG A 142 -4.87 -21.74 -1.26
C ARG A 142 -4.95 -20.24 -1.00
N ALA A 143 -5.16 -19.87 0.27
CA ALA A 143 -5.08 -18.48 0.69
C ALA A 143 -3.74 -17.87 0.26
N ALA A 144 -3.82 -16.71 -0.36
CA ALA A 144 -2.67 -15.92 -0.78
C ALA A 144 -2.82 -14.50 -0.24
N GLU A 145 -1.79 -13.69 -0.40
CA GLU A 145 -1.74 -12.33 0.11
C GLU A 145 -0.88 -11.49 -0.82
N VAL A 146 -1.33 -10.27 -1.11
CA VAL A 146 -0.50 -9.26 -1.74
C VAL A 146 0.04 -8.34 -0.66
N PHE A 147 1.36 -8.16 -0.65
CA PHE A 147 2.05 -7.16 0.14
C PHE A 147 2.44 -5.98 -0.74
N LEU A 148 2.12 -4.77 -0.31
CA LEU A 148 2.54 -3.53 -0.95
C LEU A 148 3.36 -2.70 0.02
N CYS A 149 4.36 -2.00 -0.51
CA CYS A 149 5.05 -0.92 0.19
C CYS A 149 4.78 0.37 -0.58
N MET A 150 4.20 1.36 0.09
CA MET A 150 3.82 2.61 -0.54
C MET A 150 4.38 3.81 0.24
N ASP A 151 4.64 4.90 -0.46
CA ASP A 151 4.90 6.20 0.17
C ASP A 151 3.63 6.66 0.91
N PRO A 152 3.66 6.88 2.22
CA PRO A 152 2.49 7.31 2.96
C PRO A 152 2.08 8.76 2.64
N VAL A 153 2.96 9.59 2.05
CA VAL A 153 2.69 11.00 1.70
C VAL A 153 2.07 11.12 0.30
N THR A 154 2.54 10.33 -0.65
CA THR A 154 2.12 10.44 -2.07
C THR A 154 1.27 9.26 -2.54
N GLY A 155 1.29 8.15 -1.80
CA GLY A 155 0.72 6.87 -2.21
C GLY A 155 1.50 6.22 -3.36
N GLU A 156 2.68 6.71 -3.73
CA GLU A 156 3.53 6.08 -4.76
C GLU A 156 3.88 4.65 -4.35
N LEU A 157 3.83 3.71 -5.30
CA LEU A 157 4.16 2.31 -5.05
C LEU A 157 5.67 2.09 -5.15
N PHE A 158 6.27 1.52 -4.11
CA PHE A 158 7.67 1.10 -4.11
C PHE A 158 7.82 -0.39 -4.37
N ARG A 159 6.98 -1.22 -3.77
CA ARG A 159 7.00 -2.68 -3.93
C ARG A 159 5.62 -3.28 -3.97
N TYR A 160 5.48 -4.36 -4.72
CA TYR A 160 4.34 -5.26 -4.75
C TYR A 160 4.86 -6.70 -4.76
N SER A 161 4.29 -7.56 -3.92
CA SER A 161 4.67 -8.97 -3.84
C SER A 161 3.44 -9.84 -3.59
N LEU A 162 3.20 -10.81 -4.46
CA LEU A 162 2.21 -11.86 -4.26
C LEU A 162 2.83 -13.04 -3.51
N TYR A 163 2.22 -13.47 -2.41
CA TYR A 163 2.67 -14.60 -1.61
C TYR A 163 1.56 -15.67 -1.44
N PRO A 164 1.86 -16.97 -1.65
CA PRO A 164 3.10 -17.49 -2.21
C PRO A 164 3.19 -17.27 -3.73
N GLY A 165 4.23 -16.58 -4.20
CA GLY A 165 4.44 -16.33 -5.64
C GLY A 165 4.93 -17.55 -6.44
N GLN A 166 5.38 -18.62 -5.76
CA GLN A 166 5.91 -19.84 -6.39
C GLN A 166 4.84 -20.90 -6.70
N GLY A 167 3.60 -20.72 -6.21
CA GLY A 167 2.46 -21.60 -6.48
C GLY A 167 1.71 -21.25 -7.78
N CYS A 168 2.13 -20.18 -8.44
CA CYS A 168 1.47 -19.58 -9.59
C CYS A 168 1.79 -20.29 -10.92
N ALA A 169 2.04 -21.60 -10.85
CA ALA A 169 2.41 -22.40 -12.00
C ALA A 169 1.17 -22.70 -12.85
N ASP A 170 0.93 -21.86 -13.85
CA ASP A 170 0.21 -22.30 -15.04
C ASP A 170 1.10 -23.36 -15.75
N PRO A 171 0.57 -24.50 -16.19
CA PRO A 171 1.31 -25.48 -16.99
C PRO A 171 1.85 -24.92 -18.32
N GLU A 172 1.41 -23.73 -18.75
CA GLU A 172 1.91 -23.07 -19.95
C GLU A 172 3.30 -22.43 -19.76
N GLN A 173 4.06 -22.26 -20.86
CA GLN A 173 5.35 -21.57 -20.82
C GLN A 173 5.15 -20.06 -20.59
N PRO A 174 6.07 -19.38 -19.89
CA PRO A 174 5.98 -17.94 -19.67
C PRO A 174 5.88 -17.21 -21.01
N GLN A 175 4.82 -16.43 -21.20
CA GLN A 175 4.60 -15.68 -22.44
C GLN A 175 5.34 -14.34 -22.36
N LYS A 176 6.68 -14.40 -22.31
CA LYS A 176 7.56 -13.23 -22.12
C LYS A 176 7.26 -12.07 -23.09
N ASP A 177 6.84 -12.36 -24.31
CA ASP A 177 6.46 -11.35 -25.32
C ASP A 177 5.32 -10.42 -24.87
N THR A 178 4.48 -10.87 -23.93
CA THR A 178 3.36 -10.08 -23.38
C THR A 178 3.75 -9.26 -22.15
N TRP A 179 4.89 -9.56 -21.52
CA TRP A 179 5.29 -8.94 -20.25
C TRP A 179 5.49 -7.42 -20.34
N PRO A 180 6.04 -6.84 -21.42
CA PRO A 180 6.14 -5.38 -21.54
C PRO A 180 4.77 -4.68 -21.49
N GLU A 181 3.75 -5.24 -22.15
CA GLU A 181 2.39 -4.70 -22.14
C GLU A 181 1.76 -4.85 -20.74
N LEU A 182 1.91 -6.01 -20.11
CA LEU A 182 1.42 -6.26 -18.75
C LEU A 182 2.07 -5.31 -17.73
N ALA A 183 3.40 -5.11 -17.83
CA ALA A 183 4.13 -4.16 -17.00
C ALA A 183 3.65 -2.73 -17.23
N GLN A 184 3.41 -2.32 -18.49
CA GLN A 184 2.87 -1.00 -18.78
C GLN A 184 1.45 -0.81 -18.22
N ASN A 185 0.59 -1.82 -18.32
CA ASN A 185 -0.76 -1.79 -17.74
C ASN A 185 -0.68 -1.64 -16.21
N PHE A 186 0.22 -2.38 -15.56
CA PHE A 186 0.45 -2.24 -14.13
C PHE A 186 0.98 -0.85 -13.74
N CYS A 187 1.99 -0.32 -14.46
CA CYS A 187 2.50 1.03 -14.23
C CYS A 187 1.41 2.10 -14.36
N THR A 188 0.51 1.93 -15.33
CA THR A 188 -0.62 2.83 -15.54
C THR A 188 -1.58 2.78 -14.36
N ALA A 189 -1.94 1.57 -13.89
CA ALA A 189 -2.82 1.38 -12.74
C ALA A 189 -2.20 1.90 -11.43
N ALA A 190 -0.88 1.73 -11.25
CA ALA A 190 -0.15 2.21 -10.08
C ALA A 190 0.14 3.73 -10.12
N GLY A 191 -0.07 4.38 -11.26
CA GLY A 191 0.26 5.80 -11.46
C GLY A 191 1.76 6.09 -11.56
N LEU A 192 2.55 5.14 -12.06
CA LEU A 192 4.02 5.21 -12.18
C LEU A 192 4.50 5.82 -13.51
N GLY A 193 3.58 6.11 -14.44
CA GLY A 193 3.89 6.69 -15.74
C GLY A 193 4.13 5.67 -16.85
N GLN A 194 4.82 6.10 -17.92
CA GLN A 194 5.13 5.28 -19.08
C GLN A 194 6.49 4.58 -18.95
N ILE A 195 6.59 3.35 -19.46
CA ILE A 195 7.83 2.62 -19.65
C ILE A 195 8.49 3.10 -20.95
N GLN A 196 9.75 3.54 -20.86
CA GLN A 196 10.55 4.00 -21.98
C GLN A 196 11.31 2.87 -22.67
N SER A 197 11.73 1.87 -21.90
CA SER A 197 12.45 0.71 -22.42
C SER A 197 12.34 -0.46 -21.46
N THR A 198 12.46 -1.67 -22.01
CA THR A 198 12.50 -2.91 -21.24
C THR A 198 13.67 -3.79 -21.64
N GLU A 199 14.21 -4.55 -20.70
CA GLU A 199 15.26 -5.55 -20.91
C GLU A 199 14.92 -6.80 -20.08
N PHE A 200 15.17 -7.99 -20.62
CA PHE A 200 15.04 -9.23 -19.85
C PHE A 200 16.38 -9.63 -19.26
N THR A 201 16.37 -10.25 -18.08
CA THR A 201 17.58 -10.95 -17.60
C THR A 201 17.93 -12.09 -18.55
N ASP A 202 19.22 -12.21 -18.92
CA ASP A 202 19.69 -13.37 -19.67
C ASP A 202 19.32 -14.67 -18.92
N GLU A 203 18.86 -15.67 -19.67
CA GLU A 203 18.17 -16.91 -19.25
C GLU A 203 19.03 -17.88 -18.41
N GLY A 204 19.65 -17.40 -17.32
CA GLY A 204 20.66 -18.13 -16.54
C GLY A 204 20.11 -18.95 -15.37
N SER A 205 18.95 -18.62 -14.82
CA SER A 205 18.37 -19.37 -13.70
C SER A 205 17.03 -19.99 -14.07
N ALA A 206 16.91 -21.30 -13.84
CA ALA A 206 15.79 -22.13 -14.27
C ALA A 206 14.43 -21.82 -13.62
N TYR A 207 14.28 -20.71 -12.87
CA TYR A 207 13.09 -20.48 -12.06
C TYR A 207 12.56 -19.04 -12.00
N GLN A 208 13.29 -18.00 -12.42
CA GLN A 208 12.84 -16.61 -12.24
C GLN A 208 13.44 -15.68 -13.30
N ASP A 209 12.74 -15.51 -14.42
CA ASP A 209 13.04 -14.43 -15.36
C ASP A 209 12.53 -13.09 -14.82
N TRP A 210 13.31 -12.04 -15.01
CA TRP A 210 12.91 -10.69 -14.64
C TRP A 210 12.81 -9.80 -15.88
N LEU A 211 11.86 -8.87 -15.84
CA LEU A 211 11.75 -7.77 -16.78
C LEU A 211 12.23 -6.49 -16.08
N TRP A 212 13.38 -5.99 -16.51
CA TRP A 212 13.86 -4.67 -16.20
C TRP A 212 13.11 -3.64 -17.05
N ALA A 213 12.70 -2.53 -16.45
CA ALA A 213 12.03 -1.44 -17.12
C ALA A 213 12.59 -0.09 -16.68
N VAL A 214 12.72 0.85 -17.61
CA VAL A 214 13.04 2.25 -17.31
C VAL A 214 11.76 3.06 -17.46
N LEU A 215 11.37 3.75 -16.39
CA LEU A 215 10.19 4.62 -16.35
C LEU A 215 10.53 6.02 -16.88
N GLU A 216 9.51 6.77 -17.31
CA GLU A 216 9.67 8.12 -17.88
C GLU A 216 10.31 9.14 -16.92
N ASN A 217 10.19 8.91 -15.62
CA ASN A 217 10.81 9.73 -14.58
C ASN A 217 12.31 9.39 -14.35
N GLY A 218 12.84 8.40 -15.09
CA GLY A 218 14.22 7.92 -14.99
C GLY A 218 14.44 6.79 -13.99
N ASP A 219 13.39 6.32 -13.31
CA ASP A 219 13.51 5.17 -12.41
C ASP A 219 13.70 3.87 -13.15
N THR A 220 14.47 2.98 -12.53
CA THR A 220 14.55 1.59 -12.95
C THR A 220 13.66 0.75 -12.06
N ALA A 221 12.77 -0.03 -12.68
CA ALA A 221 11.88 -0.95 -12.04
C ALA A 221 12.17 -2.40 -12.47
N LEU A 222 11.84 -3.33 -11.59
CA LEU A 222 12.00 -4.76 -11.78
C LEU A 222 10.65 -5.44 -11.64
N PHE A 223 10.28 -6.25 -12.63
CA PHE A 223 9.03 -7.01 -12.66
C PHE A 223 9.30 -8.50 -12.74
N GLN A 224 8.41 -9.27 -12.11
CA GLN A 224 8.34 -10.71 -12.24
C GLN A 224 6.90 -11.13 -12.45
N PHE A 225 6.71 -12.03 -13.41
CA PHE A 225 5.44 -12.66 -13.67
C PHE A 225 5.55 -14.17 -13.49
N SER A 226 4.43 -14.79 -13.14
CA SER A 226 4.29 -16.23 -13.17
C SER A 226 4.23 -16.76 -14.61
N THR A 227 4.25 -18.09 -14.77
CA THR A 227 4.07 -18.72 -16.07
C THR A 227 2.73 -18.39 -16.72
N GLY A 228 1.68 -18.20 -15.92
CA GLY A 228 0.35 -17.73 -16.34
C GLY A 228 0.23 -16.20 -16.42
N ASN A 229 1.33 -15.47 -16.63
CA ASN A 229 1.36 -14.01 -16.81
C ASN A 229 0.77 -13.20 -15.64
N THR A 230 0.66 -13.76 -14.44
CA THR A 230 0.23 -12.99 -13.27
C THR A 230 1.42 -12.28 -12.67
N LEU A 231 1.30 -10.98 -12.37
CA LEU A 231 2.36 -10.25 -11.68
C LEU A 231 2.58 -10.85 -10.28
N THR A 232 3.77 -11.38 -10.03
CA THR A 232 4.16 -11.94 -8.73
C THR A 232 5.01 -10.98 -7.92
N SER A 233 5.80 -10.13 -8.59
CA SER A 233 6.66 -9.16 -7.91
C SER A 233 6.86 -7.91 -8.75
N PHE A 234 6.88 -6.77 -8.10
CA PHE A 234 7.36 -5.50 -8.65
C PHE A 234 8.19 -4.76 -7.59
N GLU A 235 9.30 -4.17 -8.00
CA GLU A 235 10.11 -3.25 -7.19
C GLU A 235 10.50 -2.03 -8.05
N ASN A 236 10.18 -0.81 -7.61
CA ASN A 236 10.84 0.40 -8.12
C ASN A 236 12.22 0.50 -7.45
N VAL A 237 13.22 -0.11 -8.09
CA VAL A 237 14.57 -0.32 -7.55
C VAL A 237 15.25 0.99 -7.21
N THR A 238 15.11 2.00 -8.08
CA THR A 238 15.69 3.32 -7.84
C THR A 238 15.01 4.02 -6.66
N ALA A 239 13.68 3.92 -6.54
CA ALA A 239 12.96 4.50 -5.41
C ALA A 239 13.27 3.80 -4.07
N THR A 240 13.42 2.47 -4.08
CA THR A 240 13.69 1.69 -2.87
C THR A 240 15.12 1.89 -2.40
N GLY A 241 16.14 1.60 -3.20
CA GLY A 241 17.52 1.56 -2.72
C GLY A 241 18.52 2.35 -3.56
N GLY A 242 18.03 3.15 -4.51
CA GLY A 242 18.84 4.02 -5.35
C GLY A 242 19.84 3.24 -6.20
N GLN A 243 20.92 3.91 -6.60
CA GLN A 243 21.93 3.32 -7.48
C GLN A 243 22.62 2.11 -6.83
N ALA A 244 22.86 2.13 -5.52
CA ALA A 244 23.54 1.03 -4.84
C ALA A 244 22.74 -0.28 -4.91
N ARG A 245 21.41 -0.20 -4.79
CA ARG A 245 20.52 -1.35 -4.92
C ARG A 245 20.46 -1.85 -6.37
N LEU A 246 20.39 -0.93 -7.32
CA LEU A 246 20.42 -1.24 -8.74
C LEU A 246 21.70 -2.00 -9.11
N ASP A 247 22.86 -1.49 -8.70
CA ASP A 247 24.17 -2.11 -8.94
C ASP A 247 24.26 -3.49 -8.29
N ALA A 248 23.77 -3.64 -7.05
CA ALA A 248 23.78 -4.92 -6.33
C ALA A 248 22.90 -5.98 -7.01
N LEU A 249 21.74 -5.59 -7.55
CA LEU A 249 20.86 -6.50 -8.28
C LEU A 249 21.47 -6.91 -9.63
N HIS A 250 22.01 -5.96 -10.40
CA HIS A 250 22.72 -6.29 -11.64
C HIS A 250 23.96 -7.18 -11.39
N GLN A 251 24.69 -6.97 -10.30
CA GLN A 251 25.80 -7.84 -9.93
C GLN A 251 25.32 -9.25 -9.60
N LYS A 252 24.21 -9.39 -8.87
CA LYS A 252 23.61 -10.69 -8.57
C LYS A 252 23.17 -11.40 -9.84
N ASP A 253 22.46 -10.70 -10.73
CA ASP A 253 22.04 -11.24 -12.02
C ASP A 253 23.25 -11.69 -12.86
N ALA A 254 24.37 -10.98 -12.79
CA ALA A 254 25.60 -11.37 -13.48
C ALA A 254 26.28 -12.62 -12.88
N ILE A 255 26.09 -12.90 -11.59
CA ILE A 255 26.64 -14.08 -10.90
C ILE A 255 25.77 -15.32 -11.14
N ASP A 256 24.44 -15.12 -11.22
CA ASP A 256 23.46 -16.20 -11.41
C ASP A 256 23.32 -16.63 -12.90
N ARG A 257 24.08 -16.00 -13.82
CA ARG A 257 24.25 -16.38 -15.24
C ARG A 257 25.39 -17.38 -15.43
#